data_AF-A0AAN8X4M5-F1
#
_entry.id   AF-A0AAN8X4M5-F1
#
_cell.length_a   1.000
_cell.length_b   1.000
_cell.length_c   1.000
_cell.angle_alpha   90.00
_cell.angle_beta   90.00
_cell.angle_gamma   90.00
#
_symmetry.space_group_name_H-M   'P 1'
#
loop_
_entity.id
_entity.type
_entity.pdbx_description
1 polymer ?
#
loop_
_entity_poly.entity_id
_entity_poly.type
_entity_poly.pdbx_seq_one_letter_code
_entity_poly.pdbx_strand_id
1 'polypeptide(L)'
;HMLHDFYVSATSCGLIISPEKSRIFTSRNCRALPAFAMGGNVIPHCTQYTYLGAPVRITPAIPARQRVHPFVKSLLDRLEPRFAPVKWLANNAAGVSIPVARTLYILLLRSVVDYLSPALCQLPKPALEPLEKFQNR
;
A
#
# COMPACT_ATOMS: atom_id res chain seq x y z
N HIS A 1 -15.78 -21.45 -14.23
CA HIS A 1 -15.06 -22.73 -14.09
C HIS A 1 -13.90 -22.60 -13.10
N MET A 2 -12.79 -21.95 -13.47
CA MET A 2 -11.57 -21.87 -12.63
C MET A 2 -11.78 -21.46 -11.16
N LEU A 3 -12.58 -20.43 -10.86
CA LEU A 3 -12.80 -19.97 -9.47
C LEU A 3 -13.59 -20.98 -8.62
N HIS A 4 -14.50 -21.71 -9.26
CA HIS A 4 -15.27 -22.75 -8.59
C HIS A 4 -14.40 -23.97 -8.30
N ASP A 5 -13.59 -24.38 -9.28
CA ASP A 5 -12.64 -25.49 -9.14
C ASP A 5 -11.59 -25.20 -8.06
N PHE A 6 -11.12 -23.95 -7.98
CA PHE A 6 -10.24 -23.48 -6.91
C PHE A 6 -10.91 -23.58 -5.54
N TYR A 7 -12.17 -23.14 -5.41
CA TYR A 7 -12.89 -23.20 -4.15
C TYR A 7 -13.09 -24.65 -3.67
N VAL A 8 -13.49 -25.55 -4.56
CA VAL A 8 -13.65 -26.99 -4.25
C VAL A 8 -12.32 -27.58 -3.78
N SER A 9 -11.24 -27.28 -4.50
CA SER A 9 -9.90 -27.77 -4.15
C SER A 9 -9.43 -27.22 -2.80
N ALA A 10 -9.57 -25.92 -2.56
CA ALA A 10 -9.20 -25.28 -1.30
C ALA A 10 -9.97 -25.90 -0.12
N THR A 11 -11.27 -26.12 -0.29
CA THR A 11 -12.13 -26.75 0.73
C THR A 11 -11.71 -28.20 0.97
N SER A 12 -11.37 -28.95 -0.08
CA SER A 12 -10.87 -30.33 0.06
C SER A 12 -9.55 -30.42 0.84
N CYS A 13 -8.74 -29.36 0.81
CA CYS A 13 -7.52 -29.21 1.61
C CYS A 13 -7.78 -28.66 3.03
N GLY A 14 -9.05 -28.47 3.44
CA GLY A 14 -9.39 -27.90 4.74
C GLY A 14 -9.14 -26.39 4.87
N LEU A 15 -8.96 -25.67 3.77
CA LEU A 15 -8.75 -24.22 3.78
C LEU A 15 -10.09 -23.49 3.84
N ILE A 16 -10.17 -22.48 4.71
CA ILE A 16 -11.34 -21.60 4.83
C ILE A 16 -11.01 -20.26 4.15
N ILE A 17 -11.76 -19.92 3.11
CA ILE A 17 -11.63 -18.63 2.41
C ILE A 17 -12.54 -17.60 3.09
N SER A 18 -11.97 -16.49 3.56
CA SER A 18 -12.70 -15.38 4.18
C SER A 18 -13.32 -14.45 3.12
N PRO A 19 -14.65 -14.44 2.93
CA PRO A 19 -15.29 -13.62 1.89
C PRO A 19 -15.08 -12.12 2.12
N GLU A 20 -14.98 -11.71 3.38
CA GLU A 20 -14.81 -10.31 3.78
C GLU A 20 -13.46 -9.74 3.35
N LYS A 21 -12.39 -10.55 3.38
CA LYS A 21 -11.02 -10.16 3.01
C LYS A 21 -10.70 -10.48 1.55
N SER A 22 -11.40 -11.43 0.94
CA SER A 22 -11.15 -11.85 -0.45
C SER A 22 -11.73 -10.87 -1.45
N ARG A 23 -11.01 -10.67 -2.56
CA ARG A 23 -11.45 -9.88 -3.72
C ARG A 23 -11.00 -10.58 -4.98
N ILE A 24 -11.80 -10.50 -6.05
CA ILE A 24 -11.40 -11.02 -7.36
C ILE A 24 -10.79 -9.86 -8.14
N PHE A 25 -9.47 -9.91 -8.35
CA PHE A 25 -8.80 -8.89 -9.14
C PHE A 25 -9.12 -9.04 -10.62
N THR A 26 -9.44 -7.93 -11.26
CA THR A 26 -9.67 -7.87 -12.71
C THR A 26 -9.17 -6.55 -13.29
N SER A 27 -8.56 -6.63 -14.47
CA SER A 27 -8.18 -5.44 -15.24
C SER A 27 -9.35 -4.89 -16.06
N ARG A 28 -10.45 -5.64 -16.18
CA ARG A 28 -11.63 -5.33 -17.00
C ARG A 28 -12.71 -4.61 -16.19
N ASN A 29 -13.66 -4.01 -16.91
CA ASN A 29 -14.82 -3.35 -16.29
C ASN A 29 -15.63 -4.35 -15.46
N CYS A 30 -15.69 -4.13 -14.14
CA CYS A 30 -16.30 -5.06 -13.19
C CYS A 30 -17.80 -5.29 -13.43
N ARG A 31 -18.48 -4.34 -14.10
CA ARG A 31 -19.93 -4.41 -14.36
C ARG A 31 -20.33 -5.52 -15.33
N ALA A 32 -19.40 -6.01 -16.15
CA ALA A 32 -19.67 -7.04 -17.16
C ALA A 32 -19.25 -8.45 -16.71
N LEU A 33 -18.77 -8.62 -15.47
CA LEU A 33 -18.25 -9.90 -14.99
C LEU A 33 -19.29 -10.64 -14.15
N PRO A 34 -19.35 -11.98 -14.27
CA PRO A 34 -20.26 -12.77 -13.45
C PRO A 34 -19.89 -12.63 -11.97
N ALA A 35 -20.90 -12.54 -11.12
CA ALA A 35 -20.71 -12.58 -9.68
C ALA A 35 -20.21 -13.96 -9.26
N PHE A 36 -19.23 -14.00 -8.36
CA PHE A 36 -18.77 -15.24 -7.75
C PHE A 36 -19.32 -15.31 -6.33
N ALA A 37 -20.18 -16.30 -6.08
CA ALA A 37 -20.75 -16.56 -4.77
C ALA A 37 -20.10 -17.80 -4.15
N MET A 38 -19.79 -17.72 -2.86
CA MET A 38 -19.41 -18.86 -2.03
C MET A 38 -20.45 -18.98 -0.91
N GLY A 39 -21.32 -19.99 -1.01
CA GLY A 39 -22.50 -20.10 -0.15
C GLY A 39 -23.40 -18.86 -0.31
N GLY A 40 -23.73 -18.19 0.79
CA GLY A 40 -24.55 -16.97 0.82
C GLY A 40 -23.79 -15.66 0.58
N ASN A 41 -22.46 -15.68 0.44
CA ASN A 41 -21.64 -14.48 0.32
C ASN A 41 -21.12 -14.28 -1.10
N VAL A 42 -21.20 -13.05 -1.61
CA VAL A 42 -20.65 -12.66 -2.91
C VAL A 42 -19.25 -12.06 -2.71
N ILE A 43 -18.23 -12.64 -3.35
CA ILE A 43 -16.90 -12.00 -3.38
C ILE A 43 -16.92 -10.91 -4.45
N PRO A 44 -16.65 -9.64 -4.10
CA PRO A 44 -16.69 -8.57 -5.06
C PRO A 44 -15.44 -8.55 -5.94
N HIS A 45 -15.62 -8.09 -7.18
CA HIS A 45 -14.52 -7.77 -8.09
C HIS A 45 -13.86 -6.46 -7.68
N CYS A 46 -12.55 -6.36 -7.92
CA CYS A 46 -11.79 -5.13 -7.68
C CYS A 46 -10.80 -4.86 -8.82
N THR A 47 -10.57 -3.58 -9.12
CA THR A 47 -9.52 -3.14 -10.04
C THR A 47 -8.23 -2.73 -9.33
N GLN A 48 -8.27 -2.67 -8.00
CA GLN A 48 -7.15 -2.34 -7.11
C GLN A 48 -7.23 -3.21 -5.87
N TYR A 49 -6.07 -3.70 -5.42
CA TYR A 49 -5.94 -4.46 -4.17
C TYR A 49 -4.60 -4.17 -3.52
N THR A 50 -4.53 -4.48 -2.22
CA THR A 50 -3.32 -4.33 -1.41
C THR A 50 -2.74 -5.71 -1.17
N TYR A 51 -1.47 -5.90 -1.52
CA TYR A 51 -0.71 -7.12 -1.23
C TYR A 51 0.42 -6.77 -0.27
N LEU A 52 0.47 -7.49 0.86
CA LEU A 52 1.42 -7.24 1.95
C LEU A 52 1.45 -5.77 2.46
N GLY A 53 0.35 -5.03 2.29
CA GLY A 53 0.30 -3.62 2.69
C GLY A 53 0.77 -2.61 1.62
N ALA A 54 1.21 -3.08 0.45
CA ALA A 54 1.48 -2.26 -0.72
C ALA A 54 0.36 -2.40 -1.77
N PRO A 55 -0.16 -1.32 -2.36
CA PRO A 55 -1.13 -1.41 -3.44
C PRO A 55 -0.44 -1.96 -4.69
N VAL A 56 -1.03 -3.00 -5.29
CA VAL A 56 -0.47 -3.61 -6.52
C VAL A 56 -0.78 -2.77 -7.74
N ARG A 57 -1.93 -2.10 -7.75
CA ARG A 57 -2.33 -1.19 -8.82
C ARG A 57 -2.85 0.11 -8.23
N ILE A 58 -2.28 1.23 -8.68
CA ILE A 58 -2.70 2.57 -8.28
C ILE A 58 -3.21 3.32 -9.51
N THR A 59 -4.29 4.09 -9.35
CA THR A 59 -4.72 5.03 -10.37
C THR A 59 -3.74 6.21 -10.35
N PRO A 60 -3.06 6.53 -11.46
CA PRO A 60 -2.06 7.61 -11.48
C PRO A 60 -2.67 9.01 -11.31
N ALA A 61 -3.97 9.15 -11.57
CA ALA A 61 -4.67 10.42 -11.49
C ALA A 61 -4.91 10.87 -10.04
N ILE A 62 -4.54 12.10 -9.75
CA ILE A 62 -4.93 12.77 -8.51
C ILE A 62 -6.41 13.17 -8.66
N PRO A 63 -7.28 12.81 -7.70
CA PRO A 63 -8.69 13.23 -7.75
C PRO A 63 -8.81 14.76 -7.80
N ALA A 64 -9.72 15.30 -8.60
CA ALA A 64 -9.86 16.74 -8.87
C ALA A 64 -10.03 17.63 -7.61
N ARG A 65 -10.35 17.05 -6.45
CA ARG A 65 -10.51 17.75 -5.16
C ARG A 65 -9.31 17.61 -4.22
N GLN A 66 -8.25 16.92 -4.64
CA GLN A 66 -7.09 16.64 -3.79
C GLN A 66 -5.83 17.27 -4.39
N ARG A 67 -5.03 17.90 -3.53
CA ARG A 67 -3.71 18.43 -3.91
C ARG A 67 -2.61 17.37 -3.86
N VAL A 68 -2.83 16.30 -3.09
CA VAL A 68 -1.88 15.21 -2.87
C VAL A 68 -2.58 13.90 -3.21
N HIS A 69 -1.87 13.01 -3.91
CA HIS A 69 -2.39 11.69 -4.23
C HIS A 69 -2.75 10.92 -2.94
N PRO A 70 -3.94 10.30 -2.83
CA PRO A 70 -4.42 9.74 -1.56
C PRO A 70 -3.50 8.64 -0.99
N PHE A 71 -2.85 7.85 -1.85
CA PHE A 71 -1.83 6.89 -1.42
C PHE A 71 -0.62 7.58 -0.77
N VAL A 72 -0.12 8.66 -1.36
CA VAL A 72 1.03 9.41 -0.83
C VAL A 72 0.67 10.08 0.48
N LYS A 73 -0.55 10.65 0.58
CA LYS A 73 -1.06 11.21 1.84
C LYS A 73 -1.11 10.14 2.93
N SER A 74 -1.74 9.00 2.67
CA SER A 74 -1.84 7.90 3.65
C SER A 74 -0.46 7.35 4.06
N LEU A 75 0.49 7.33 3.13
CA LEU A 75 1.87 6.95 3.41
C LEU A 75 2.52 7.95 4.37
N LEU A 76 2.42 9.25 4.09
CA LEU A 76 2.95 10.31 4.97
C LEU A 76 2.34 10.24 6.37
N ASP A 77 1.02 10.10 6.47
CA ASP A 77 0.31 9.99 7.75
C ASP A 77 0.82 8.79 8.59
N ARG A 78 1.29 7.72 7.94
CA ARG A 78 1.89 6.55 8.61
C ARG A 78 3.37 6.74 8.94
N LEU A 79 4.12 7.45 8.10
CA LEU A 79 5.55 7.67 8.28
C LEU A 79 5.83 8.72 9.34
N GLU A 80 5.07 9.81 9.38
CA GLU A 80 5.28 10.91 10.32
C GLU A 80 5.40 10.46 11.79
N PRO A 81 4.48 9.65 12.36
CA PRO A 81 4.62 9.16 13.72
C PRO A 81 5.77 8.15 13.88
N ARG A 82 6.09 7.36 12.84
CA ARG A 82 7.20 6.37 12.88
C ARG A 82 8.57 7.04 12.89
N PHE A 83 8.69 8.20 12.25
CA PHE A 83 9.93 8.98 12.19
C PHE A 83 10.09 9.98 13.34
N ALA A 84 9.03 10.22 14.13
CA ALA A 84 9.07 11.13 15.26
C ALA A 84 10.19 10.79 16.29
N PRO A 85 10.42 9.51 16.68
CA PRO A 85 11.51 9.17 17.58
C PRO A 85 12.89 9.45 16.99
N VAL A 86 13.08 9.24 15.68
CA VAL A 86 14.35 9.50 14.99
C VAL A 86 14.62 11.01 14.91
N LYS A 87 13.58 11.81 14.62
CA LYS A 87 13.67 13.27 14.67
C LYS A 87 13.96 13.77 16.08
N TRP A 88 13.31 13.20 17.08
CA TRP A 88 13.57 13.53 18.48
C TRP A 88 15.02 13.20 18.87
N LEU A 89 15.53 12.02 18.49
CA LEU A 89 16.92 11.62 18.73
C LEU A 89 17.91 12.57 18.06
N ALA A 90 17.67 12.95 16.80
CA ALA A 90 18.53 13.88 16.08
C ALA A 90 18.60 15.27 16.75
N ASN A 91 17.51 15.72 17.38
CA ASN A 91 17.39 17.06 17.96
C ASN A 91 17.75 17.13 19.46
N ASN A 92 17.60 16.04 20.21
CA ASN A 92 17.66 16.06 21.69
C ASN A 92 18.72 15.13 22.30
N ALA A 93 19.35 14.24 21.53
CA ALA A 93 20.27 13.26 22.11
C ALA A 93 21.65 13.87 22.42
N ALA A 94 21.91 14.14 23.69
CA ALA A 94 23.26 14.22 24.24
C ALA A 94 23.87 12.80 24.26
N GLY A 95 24.52 12.38 23.16
CA GLY A 95 25.27 11.12 23.11
C GLY A 95 25.16 10.32 21.82
N VAL A 96 24.19 10.62 20.95
CA VAL A 96 24.14 10.05 19.60
C VAL A 96 24.77 11.04 18.64
N SER A 97 25.78 10.61 17.90
CA SER A 97 26.40 11.48 16.90
C SER A 97 25.40 11.78 15.77
N ILE A 98 25.40 13.03 15.30
CA ILE A 98 24.57 13.48 14.18
C ILE A 98 24.70 12.55 12.95
N PRO A 99 25.90 12.07 12.55
CA PRO A 99 26.04 11.13 11.45
C PRO A 99 25.29 9.81 11.66
N VAL A 100 25.26 9.29 12.90
CA VAL A 100 24.55 8.05 13.23
C VAL A 100 23.04 8.24 13.13
N ALA A 101 22.50 9.32 13.71
CA ALA A 101 21.08 9.64 13.61
C ALA A 101 20.64 9.84 12.15
N ARG A 102 21.45 10.53 11.34
CA ARG A 102 21.22 10.71 9.91
C ARG A 102 21.26 9.40 9.13
N THR A 103 22.18 8.50 9.48
CA THR A 103 22.28 7.17 8.84
C THR A 103 21.04 6.33 9.14
N LEU A 104 20.57 6.30 10.39
CA LEU A 104 19.33 5.60 10.77
C LEU A 104 18.10 6.16 10.04
N TYR A 105 18.01 7.49 9.95
CA TYR A 105 16.94 8.17 9.21
C TYR A 105 16.91 7.74 7.72
N ILE A 106 18.07 7.81 7.05
CA ILE A 106 18.19 7.45 5.64
C ILE A 106 17.89 5.96 5.41
N LEU A 107 18.39 5.07 6.28
CA LEU A 107 18.13 3.63 6.19
C LEU A 107 16.64 3.31 6.33
N LEU A 108 15.97 3.90 7.32
CA LEU A 108 14.54 3.71 7.53
C LEU A 108 13.75 4.20 6.32
N LEU A 109 14.09 5.38 5.80
CA LEU A 109 13.38 5.97 4.65
C LEU A 109 13.60 5.16 3.37
N ARG A 110 14.84 4.76 3.08
CA ARG A 110 15.14 3.87 1.95
C ARG A 110 14.39 2.54 2.06
N SER A 111 14.38 1.91 3.23
CA SER A 111 13.68 0.63 3.41
C SER A 111 12.19 0.72 3.06
N VAL A 112 11.53 1.83 3.40
CA VAL A 112 10.12 2.06 3.06
C VAL A 112 9.94 2.34 1.58
N VAL A 113 10.80 3.17 0.99
CA VAL A 113 10.75 3.52 -0.43
C VAL A 113 11.00 2.29 -1.29
N ASP A 114 12.01 1.48 -0.95
CA ASP A 114 12.35 0.24 -1.68
C ASP A 114 11.19 -0.76 -1.58
N TYR A 115 10.60 -0.91 -0.38
CA TYR A 115 9.43 -1.76 -0.17
C TYR A 115 8.22 -1.32 -1.02
N LEU A 116 7.99 -0.02 -1.13
CA LEU A 116 6.85 0.55 -1.86
C LEU A 116 7.18 0.92 -3.32
N SER A 117 8.40 0.65 -3.78
CA SER A 117 8.88 1.05 -5.11
C SER A 117 7.92 0.63 -6.25
N PRO A 118 7.38 -0.61 -6.28
CA PRO A 118 6.44 -1.01 -7.33
C PRO A 118 5.15 -0.17 -7.36
N ALA A 119 4.73 0.34 -6.22
CA ALA A 119 3.56 1.21 -6.09
C ALA A 119 3.91 2.66 -6.46
N LEU A 120 5.04 3.17 -5.96
CA LEU A 120 5.50 4.54 -6.22
C LEU A 120 5.81 4.78 -7.70
N CYS A 121 6.36 3.78 -8.40
CA CYS A 121 6.67 3.86 -9.83
C CYS A 121 5.42 4.02 -10.72
N GLN A 122 4.22 3.71 -10.20
CA GLN A 122 2.96 3.89 -10.93
C GLN A 122 2.43 5.33 -10.86
N LEU A 123 3.01 6.17 -10.01
CA LEU A 123 2.57 7.55 -9.82
C LEU A 123 3.36 8.52 -10.70
N PRO A 124 2.72 9.61 -11.19
CA PRO A 124 3.42 10.65 -11.90
C PRO A 124 4.34 11.43 -10.94
N LYS A 125 5.46 11.95 -11.43
CA LYS A 125 6.45 12.69 -10.63
C LYS A 125 5.84 13.79 -9.71
N PRO A 126 4.87 14.62 -10.16
CA PRO A 126 4.26 15.64 -9.29
C PRO A 126 3.55 15.05 -8.06
N ALA A 127 3.03 13.83 -8.16
CA ALA A 127 2.37 13.17 -7.03
C ALA A 127 3.37 12.75 -5.92
N LEU A 128 4.66 12.61 -6.27
CA LEU A 128 5.72 12.19 -5.35
C LEU A 128 6.41 13.37 -4.64
N GLU A 129 6.21 14.62 -5.10
CA GLU A 129 6.81 15.81 -4.48
C GLU A 129 6.59 15.91 -2.95
N PRO A 130 5.42 15.57 -2.39
CA PRO A 130 5.23 15.61 -0.94
C PRO A 130 6.13 14.63 -0.19
N LEU A 131 6.42 13.47 -0.79
CA LEU A 131 7.31 12.46 -0.21
C LEU A 131 8.78 12.92 -0.27
N GLU A 132 9.17 13.54 -1.38
CA GLU A 132 10.50 14.17 -1.51
C GLU A 132 10.70 15.29 -0.48
N LYS A 133 9.69 16.15 -0.28
CA LYS A 133 9.71 17.19 0.76
C LYS A 133 9.78 16.59 2.17
N PHE A 134 9.12 15.45 2.41
CA PHE A 134 9.22 14.76 3.70
C PHE A 134 10.64 14.22 3.93
N GLN A 135 11.26 13.62 2.92
CA GLN A 135 12.63 13.11 3.00
C GLN A 135 13.64 14.21 3.33
N ASN A 136 13.47 15.40 2.74
CA ASN A 136 14.41 16.52 2.86
C ASN A 136 14.17 17.40 4.11
N ARG A 137 13.22 17.04 4.98
CA ARG A 137 12.96 17.70 6.27
C ARG A 137 13.82 17.12 7.38
#